data_AF-A0A349F9V9-F1
#
_entry.id   AF-A0A349F9V9-F1
#
_cell.length_a   1.000
_cell.length_b   1.000
_cell.length_c   1.000
_cell.angle_alpha   90.00
_cell.angle_beta   90.00
_cell.angle_gamma   90.00
#
_symmetry.space_group_name_H-M   'P 1'
#
loop_
_entity.id
_entity.type
_entity.pdbx_description
1 polymer ?
#
loop_
_entity_poly.entity_id
_entity_poly.type
_entity_poly.pdbx_seq_one_letter_code
_entity_poly.pdbx_strand_id
1 'polypeptide(L)'
;MLTDNVYQEEHIPTQFERFWRSYKTNSLAMFGLWCLIIIVLITIVAPLITPHDPQAQSGELLLPPSWNPAGTVEYFLGTDDLGRDILSRLIVGSQPTFGAAVIITVIAAAIGCAIGTLAGMTKGL
;
A
#
# COMPACT_ATOMS: atom_id res chain seq x y z
N MET A 1 -46.90 -5.46 3.46
CA MET A 1 -46.34 -5.73 2.12
C MET A 1 -45.78 -7.13 2.18
N LEU A 2 -46.36 -8.03 1.38
CA LEU A 2 -46.15 -9.48 1.42
C LEU A 2 -44.85 -9.82 0.67
N THR A 3 -43.88 -10.41 1.36
CA THR A 3 -42.80 -11.17 0.72
C THR A 3 -43.05 -12.63 1.03
N ASP A 4 -44.07 -13.20 0.39
CA ASP A 4 -44.37 -14.64 0.42
C ASP A 4 -43.37 -15.37 -0.50
N ASN A 5 -42.15 -15.62 0.00
CA ASN A 5 -41.26 -16.60 -0.60
C ASN A 5 -41.44 -17.93 0.14
N VAL A 6 -42.22 -18.82 -0.46
CA VAL A 6 -42.53 -20.19 0.02
C VAL A 6 -41.32 -21.14 -0.09
N TYR A 7 -40.27 -20.74 -0.82
CA TYR A 7 -39.00 -21.43 -0.88
C TYR A 7 -37.95 -20.66 -0.09
N GLN A 8 -37.40 -21.26 0.97
CA GLN A 8 -36.11 -20.86 1.50
C GLN A 8 -35.08 -21.19 0.42
N GLU A 9 -34.80 -20.25 -0.48
CA GLU A 9 -33.64 -20.37 -1.35
C GLU A 9 -32.41 -20.38 -0.44
N GLU A 10 -31.82 -21.57 -0.24
CA GLU A 10 -30.51 -21.68 0.37
C GLU A 10 -29.53 -20.91 -0.53
N HIS A 11 -29.20 -19.68 -0.13
CA HIS A 11 -28.19 -18.89 -0.80
C HIS A 11 -26.83 -19.56 -0.58
N ILE A 12 -26.42 -20.42 -1.51
CA ILE A 12 -25.12 -21.08 -1.49
C ILE A 12 -24.06 -19.99 -1.68
N PRO A 13 -23.29 -19.62 -0.64
CA PRO A 13 -22.34 -18.51 -0.76
C PRO A 13 -21.22 -18.91 -1.71
N THR A 14 -20.84 -17.97 -2.58
CA THR A 14 -19.74 -18.14 -3.53
C THR A 14 -18.41 -18.33 -2.80
N GLN A 15 -17.41 -18.90 -3.49
CA GLN A 15 -16.08 -19.11 -2.87
C GLN A 15 -15.44 -17.80 -2.41
N PHE A 16 -15.63 -16.71 -3.16
CA PHE A 16 -15.17 -15.38 -2.77
C PHE A 16 -15.88 -14.88 -1.51
N GLU A 17 -17.19 -15.10 -1.40
CA GLU A 17 -17.95 -14.69 -0.23
C GLU A 17 -17.52 -15.44 1.03
N ARG A 18 -17.26 -16.76 0.91
CA ARG A 18 -16.71 -17.57 2.01
C ARG A 18 -15.33 -17.07 2.43
N PHE A 19 -14.44 -16.83 1.47
CA PHE A 19 -13.11 -16.26 1.72
C PHE A 19 -13.21 -14.91 2.43
N TRP A 20 -14.03 -13.99 1.92
CA TRP A 20 -14.17 -12.64 2.49
C TRP A 20 -14.75 -12.65 3.90
N ARG A 21 -15.75 -13.52 4.16
CA ARG A 21 -16.28 -13.73 5.52
C ARG A 21 -15.19 -14.20 6.48
N SER A 22 -14.39 -15.18 6.08
CA SER A 22 -13.27 -15.70 6.88
C SER A 22 -12.12 -14.69 7.04
N TYR A 23 -11.84 -13.89 6.02
CA TYR A 23 -10.78 -12.88 6.07
C TYR A 23 -11.13 -11.75 7.04
N LYS A 24 -12.37 -11.26 6.98
CA LYS A 24 -12.86 -10.17 7.86
C LYS A 24 -12.88 -10.54 9.35
N THR A 25 -13.04 -11.82 9.68
CA THR A 25 -12.98 -12.27 11.08
C THR A 25 -11.57 -12.23 11.67
N ASN A 26 -10.53 -12.18 10.84
CA ASN A 26 -9.15 -12.09 11.28
C ASN A 26 -8.72 -10.61 11.40
N SER A 27 -8.65 -10.10 12.62
CA SER A 27 -8.27 -8.71 12.91
C SER A 27 -6.87 -8.34 12.42
N LEU A 28 -5.91 -9.27 12.47
CA LEU A 28 -4.55 -9.04 11.98
C LEU A 28 -4.51 -8.92 10.45
N ALA A 29 -5.28 -9.76 9.76
CA ALA A 29 -5.42 -9.67 8.31
C ALA A 29 -6.07 -8.34 7.89
N MET A 30 -7.13 -7.93 8.59
CA MET A 30 -7.78 -6.64 8.37
C MET A 30 -6.87 -5.44 8.64
N PHE A 31 -6.03 -5.50 9.68
CA PHE A 31 -5.03 -4.46 9.95
C PHE A 31 -4.06 -4.31 8.77
N GLY A 32 -3.52 -5.43 8.26
CA GLY A 32 -2.67 -5.41 7.07
C GLY A 32 -3.36 -4.83 5.83
N LEU A 33 -4.64 -5.19 5.61
CA LEU A 33 -5.45 -4.63 4.52
C LEU A 33 -5.62 -3.11 4.66
N TRP A 34 -5.89 -2.61 5.86
CA TRP A 34 -5.98 -1.17 6.12
C TRP A 34 -4.66 -0.44 5.86
N CYS A 35 -3.54 -0.98 6.35
CA CYS A 35 -2.22 -0.43 6.05
C CYS A 35 -1.96 -0.36 4.54
N LEU A 36 -2.30 -1.43 3.80
CA LEU A 36 -2.15 -1.47 2.34
C LEU A 36 -3.00 -0.40 1.67
N ILE A 37 -4.28 -0.26 2.06
CA ILE A 37 -5.18 0.76 1.52
C ILE A 37 -4.61 2.16 1.77
N ILE A 38 -4.11 2.44 2.97
CA ILE A 38 -3.51 3.75 3.30
C ILE A 38 -2.30 4.03 2.41
N ILE A 39 -1.38 3.06 2.25
CA ILE A 39 -0.21 3.22 1.38
C ILE A 39 -0.62 3.47 -0.07
N VAL A 40 -1.60 2.72 -0.58
CA VAL A 40 -2.12 2.91 -1.94
C VAL A 40 -2.70 4.31 -2.12
N LEU A 41 -3.50 4.78 -1.16
CA LEU A 41 -4.08 6.13 -1.20
C LEU A 41 -3.00 7.21 -1.17
N ILE A 42 -2.00 7.10 -0.28
CA ILE A 42 -0.86 8.03 -0.23
C ILE A 42 -0.12 8.01 -1.57
N THR A 43 0.11 6.83 -2.14
CA THR A 43 0.87 6.67 -3.38
C THR A 43 0.17 7.31 -4.59
N ILE A 44 -1.16 7.14 -4.69
CA ILE A 44 -1.96 7.71 -5.78
C ILE A 44 -2.06 9.23 -5.65
N VAL A 45 -2.32 9.70 -4.43
CA VAL A 45 -2.58 11.13 -4.16
C VAL A 45 -1.27 11.90 -3.91
N ALA A 46 -0.11 11.22 -3.85
CA ALA A 46 1.21 11.77 -3.59
C ALA A 46 1.48 13.16 -4.22
N PRO A 47 1.33 13.36 -5.54
CA PRO A 47 1.62 14.66 -6.17
C PRO A 47 0.65 15.78 -5.77
N LEU A 48 -0.51 15.48 -5.17
CA LEU A 48 -1.46 16.48 -4.68
C LEU A 48 -1.24 16.85 -3.21
N ILE A 49 -0.60 15.99 -2.41
CA ILE A 49 -0.42 16.21 -0.96
C ILE A 49 0.99 16.70 -0.60
N THR A 50 1.94 16.69 -1.54
CA THR A 50 3.30 17.14 -1.30
C THR A 50 3.34 18.66 -1.07
N PRO A 51 3.90 19.13 0.08
CA PRO A 51 4.00 20.57 0.36
C PRO A 51 4.88 21.32 -0.64
N HIS A 52 5.94 20.67 -1.13
CA HIS A 52 6.92 21.26 -2.03
C HIS A 52 7.15 20.36 -3.24
N ASP A 53 7.69 20.92 -4.32
CA ASP A 53 8.20 20.12 -5.43
C ASP A 53 9.37 19.25 -4.91
N PRO A 54 9.31 17.92 -5.05
CA PRO A 54 10.35 17.00 -4.55
C PRO A 54 11.72 17.20 -5.20
N GLN A 55 11.80 17.91 -6.34
CA GLN A 55 13.07 18.25 -7.01
C GLN A 55 13.49 19.70 -6.83
N ALA A 56 12.63 20.56 -6.28
CA ALA A 56 13.00 21.95 -6.01
C ALA A 56 14.07 22.00 -4.90
N GLN A 57 15.13 22.74 -5.17
CA GLN A 57 16.21 22.98 -4.23
C GLN A 57 15.96 24.33 -3.53
N SER A 58 15.97 24.30 -2.20
CA SER A 58 16.00 25.52 -1.39
C SER A 58 17.44 25.93 -1.09
N GLY A 59 17.63 27.17 -0.61
CA GLY A 59 18.92 27.64 -0.11
C GLY A 59 19.27 27.13 1.29
N GLU A 60 18.36 26.37 1.92
CA GLU A 60 18.50 25.88 3.28
C GLU A 60 18.94 24.41 3.26
N LEU A 61 20.25 24.18 3.39
CA LEU A 61 20.85 22.85 3.35
C LEU A 61 20.85 22.20 4.73
N LEU A 62 20.57 20.90 4.78
CA LEU A 62 20.67 20.09 6.00
C LEU A 62 19.86 20.66 7.19
N LEU A 63 18.69 21.23 6.91
CA LEU A 63 17.79 21.68 7.96
C LEU A 63 17.36 20.48 8.81
N PRO A 64 17.46 20.57 10.14
CA PRO A 64 16.91 19.54 11.00
C PRO A 64 15.38 19.59 10.97
N PRO A 65 14.71 18.52 11.44
CA PRO A 65 13.24 18.47 11.49
C PRO A 65 12.63 19.58 12.35
N SER A 66 11.34 19.86 12.16
CA SER A 66 10.65 20.99 12.79
C SER A 66 10.61 20.94 14.33
N TRP A 67 10.84 19.78 14.94
CA TRP A 67 10.93 19.62 16.40
C TRP A 67 12.31 19.97 16.98
N ASN A 68 13.31 20.27 16.12
CA ASN A 68 14.59 20.80 16.54
C ASN A 68 14.53 22.33 16.65
N PRO A 69 15.19 22.97 17.64
CA PRO A 69 15.25 24.42 17.76
C PRO A 69 15.79 25.16 16.52
N ALA A 70 16.61 24.50 15.70
CA ALA A 70 17.13 25.04 14.43
C ALA A 70 16.31 24.62 13.20
N GLY A 71 15.18 23.93 13.39
CA GLY A 71 14.28 23.49 12.32
C GLY A 71 13.13 24.47 12.07
N THR A 72 12.38 24.25 10.99
CA THR A 72 11.23 25.07 10.59
C THR A 72 10.03 24.18 10.27
N VAL A 73 8.81 24.69 10.45
CA VAL A 73 7.55 24.00 10.12
C VAL A 73 7.34 23.92 8.60
N GLU A 74 7.96 24.83 7.84
CA GLU A 74 7.93 24.82 6.37
C GLU A 74 8.51 23.49 5.83
N TYR A 75 9.69 23.12 6.31
CA TYR A 75 10.31 21.82 6.04
C TYR A 75 10.10 20.89 7.23
N PHE A 76 8.90 20.31 7.34
CA PHE A 76 8.48 19.54 8.51
C PHE A 76 9.48 18.44 8.94
N LEU A 77 10.02 17.68 7.98
CA LEU A 77 11.05 16.67 8.21
C LEU A 77 12.48 17.15 7.98
N GLY A 78 12.66 18.43 7.64
CA GLY A 78 13.94 19.02 7.27
C GLY A 78 14.26 18.89 5.77
N THR A 79 15.48 19.28 5.43
CA THR A 79 16.00 19.26 4.06
C THR A 79 17.22 18.36 3.94
N ASP A 80 17.48 17.87 2.72
CA ASP A 80 18.68 17.09 2.43
C ASP A 80 19.91 17.97 2.10
N ASP A 81 20.99 17.32 1.68
CA ASP A 81 22.26 17.94 1.28
C ASP A 81 22.17 18.81 0.02
N LEU A 82 21.06 18.73 -0.72
CA LEU A 82 20.74 19.60 -1.85
C LEU A 82 19.63 20.60 -1.52
N GLY A 83 19.22 20.71 -0.25
CA GLY A 83 18.16 21.62 0.18
C GLY A 83 16.75 21.20 -0.25
N ARG A 84 16.52 19.93 -0.63
CA ARG A 84 15.20 19.44 -1.03
C ARG A 84 14.40 19.00 0.19
N ASP A 85 13.09 19.23 0.17
CA ASP A 85 12.17 18.82 1.24
C ASP A 85 12.10 17.28 1.38
N ILE A 86 12.50 16.77 2.53
CA ILE A 86 12.51 15.32 2.81
C ILE A 86 11.09 14.75 2.82
N LEU A 87 10.10 15.49 3.34
CA LEU A 87 8.73 15.00 3.42
C LEU A 87 8.13 14.78 2.03
N SER A 88 8.23 15.78 1.16
CA SER A 88 7.77 15.67 -0.23
C SER A 88 8.48 14.55 -0.98
N ARG A 89 9.79 14.37 -0.76
CA ARG A 89 10.56 13.27 -1.36
C ARG A 89 10.13 11.89 -0.87
N LEU A 90 9.78 11.72 0.40
CA LEU A 90 9.28 10.45 0.93
C LEU A 90 7.89 10.13 0.36
N ILE A 91 7.01 11.12 0.28
CA ILE A 91 5.66 10.94 -0.27
C ILE A 91 5.73 10.55 -1.75
N VAL A 92 6.46 11.29 -2.58
CA VAL A 92 6.60 10.95 -4.01
C VAL A 92 7.42 9.68 -4.21
N GLY A 93 8.40 9.42 -3.35
CA GLY A 93 9.20 8.20 -3.33
C GLY A 93 8.36 6.93 -3.13
N SER A 94 7.17 7.04 -2.53
CA SER A 94 6.25 5.90 -2.39
C SER A 94 5.83 5.28 -3.73
N GLN A 95 5.72 6.07 -4.80
CA GLN A 95 5.29 5.61 -6.13
C GLN A 95 6.22 4.58 -6.76
N PRO A 96 7.52 4.87 -7.00
CA PRO A 96 8.42 3.89 -7.58
C PRO A 96 8.64 2.69 -6.64
N THR A 97 8.66 2.91 -5.31
CA THR A 97 8.85 1.81 -4.34
C THR A 97 7.67 0.85 -4.32
N PHE A 98 6.44 1.37 -4.20
CA PHE A 98 5.24 0.55 -4.19
C PHE A 98 4.98 -0.09 -5.55
N GLY A 99 5.14 0.67 -6.64
CA GLY A 99 4.97 0.17 -8.00
C GLY A 99 5.91 -1.00 -8.31
N ALA A 100 7.19 -0.88 -7.96
CA ALA A 100 8.15 -1.97 -8.13
C ALA A 100 7.78 -3.20 -7.28
N ALA A 101 7.39 -3.00 -6.02
CA ALA A 101 6.97 -4.10 -5.15
C ALA A 101 5.80 -4.89 -5.75
N VAL A 102 4.76 -4.22 -6.26
CA VAL A 102 3.61 -4.87 -6.91
C VAL A 102 4.05 -5.71 -8.10
N ILE A 103 4.88 -5.15 -8.99
CA ILE A 103 5.37 -5.86 -10.19
C ILE A 103 6.16 -7.11 -9.79
N ILE A 104 7.10 -6.97 -8.84
CA ILE A 104 7.93 -8.07 -8.35
C ILE A 104 7.05 -9.16 -7.73
N THR A 105 6.07 -8.79 -6.89
CA THR A 105 5.16 -9.76 -6.26
C THR A 105 4.33 -10.52 -7.29
N VAL A 106 3.80 -9.85 -8.32
CA VAL A 106 3.02 -10.52 -9.38
C VAL A 106 3.87 -11.52 -10.15
N ILE A 107 5.10 -11.13 -10.53
CA ILE A 107 6.03 -12.01 -11.24
C ILE A 107 6.41 -13.21 -10.36
N ALA A 108 6.76 -12.97 -9.09
CA ALA A 108 7.11 -14.02 -8.15
C ALA A 108 5.94 -14.98 -7.91
N ALA A 109 4.71 -14.47 -7.78
CA ALA A 109 3.51 -15.28 -7.65
C ALA A 109 3.26 -16.14 -8.90
N ALA A 110 3.40 -15.58 -10.10
CA ALA A 110 3.23 -16.32 -11.34
C ALA A 110 4.26 -17.47 -11.46
N ILE A 111 5.54 -17.19 -11.18
CA ILE A 111 6.61 -18.19 -11.20
C ILE A 111 6.37 -19.26 -10.11
N GLY A 112 6.05 -18.83 -8.89
CA GLY A 112 5.77 -19.73 -7.77
C GLY A 112 4.58 -20.64 -8.02
N CYS A 113 3.50 -20.12 -8.61
CA CYS A 113 2.35 -20.91 -9.03
C CYS A 113 2.71 -21.91 -10.13
N ALA A 114 3.51 -21.51 -11.12
CA ALA A 114 3.96 -22.42 -12.18
C ALA A 114 4.81 -23.58 -11.60
N ILE A 115 5.76 -23.28 -10.73
CA ILE A 115 6.59 -24.31 -10.07
C ILE A 115 5.72 -25.19 -9.15
N GLY A 116 4.83 -24.58 -8.36
CA GLY A 116 3.97 -25.30 -7.41
C GLY A 116 2.98 -26.24 -8.11
N THR A 117 2.43 -25.83 -9.25
CA THR A 117 1.55 -26.69 -10.07
C THR A 117 2.32 -27.85 -10.68
N LEU A 118 3.50 -27.60 -11.26
CA LEU A 118 4.36 -28.67 -11.79
C LEU A 118 4.75 -29.69 -10.70
N ALA A 119 5.17 -29.21 -9.53
CA ALA A 119 5.54 -30.07 -8.39
C ALA A 119 4.35 -30.86 -7.83
N GLY A 120 3.14 -30.27 -7.83
CA GLY A 120 1.92 -30.95 -7.40
C GLY A 120 1.38 -31.97 -8.41
N MET A 121 1.70 -31.81 -9.70
CA MET A 121 1.34 -32.76 -10.75
C MET A 121 2.33 -33.94 -10.85
N THR A 122 3.58 -33.75 -10.47
CA THR A 122 4.53 -34.85 -10.28
C THR A 122 4.32 -35.48 -8.90
N LYS A 123 4.97 -36.62 -8.60
CA LYS A 123 4.86 -37.29 -7.29
C LYS A 123 5.54 -36.50 -6.14
N GLY A 124 5.76 -35.20 -6.32
CA GLY A 124 6.90 -34.50 -5.72
C GLY A 124 8.22 -34.96 -6.36
N LEU A 125 9.31 -34.25 -6.06
CA LEU A 125 10.66 -34.81 -6.23
C LEU A 125 10.86 -35.97 -5.23
#